data_AF-A0A2M8Q6H5-F1
#
_entry.id   AF-A0A2M8Q6H5-F1
#
_cell.length_a   1.000
_cell.length_b   1.000
_cell.length_c   1.000
_cell.angle_alpha   90.00
_cell.angle_beta   90.00
_cell.angle_gamma   90.00
#
_symmetry.space_group_name_H-M   'P 1'
#
loop_
_entity.id
_entity.type
_entity.pdbx_description
1 polymer ?
#
loop_
_entity_poly.entity_id
_entity_poly.type
_entity_poly.pdbx_seq_one_letter_code
_entity_poly.pdbx_strand_id
1 'polypeptide(L)'
;MEECGPPPLWPREPGFPTLVLLILEQQVSLASARAAFTRLEATIGAVTPPGVLSLSDEQMRAIGFSRQKMVYVRSLASALQEGHLSLKALVTLEDEAVRRALTAYKGIGPWTAEI
;
A
#
# COMPACT_ATOMS: atom_id res chain seq x y z
N MET A 1 10.83 -3.03 -25.01
CA MET A 1 9.55 -2.62 -24.40
C MET A 1 9.00 -3.86 -23.75
N GLU A 2 9.20 -4.01 -22.46
CA GLU A 2 8.76 -5.21 -21.74
C GLU A 2 7.28 -4.98 -21.39
N GLU A 3 6.40 -5.56 -22.21
CA GLU A 3 4.97 -5.60 -21.95
C GLU A 3 4.75 -6.45 -20.69
N CYS A 4 4.64 -5.79 -19.53
CA CYS A 4 4.11 -6.43 -18.34
C CYS A 4 2.64 -6.78 -18.62
N GLY A 5 2.40 -8.02 -19.07
CA GLY A 5 1.07 -8.59 -19.14
C GLY A 5 0.33 -8.43 -17.81
N PRO A 6 -1.01 -8.37 -17.83
CA PRO A 6 -1.79 -8.10 -16.63
C PRO A 6 -1.39 -9.08 -15.52
N PRO A 7 -1.08 -8.60 -14.31
CA PRO A 7 -0.70 -9.48 -13.22
C PRO A 7 -1.80 -10.51 -12.99
N PRO A 8 -1.46 -11.75 -12.65
CA PRO A 8 -2.43 -12.81 -12.43
C PRO A 8 -3.49 -12.37 -11.42
N LEU A 9 -4.76 -12.50 -11.81
CA LEU A 9 -5.93 -12.21 -10.97
C LEU A 9 -6.02 -13.28 -9.87
N TRP A 10 -5.27 -13.09 -8.79
CA TRP A 10 -5.53 -13.83 -7.56
C TRP A 10 -6.91 -13.42 -7.04
N PRO A 11 -7.74 -14.35 -6.54
CA PRO A 11 -8.95 -13.99 -5.79
C PRO A 11 -8.51 -13.35 -4.48
N ARG A 12 -8.12 -12.07 -4.56
CA ARG A 12 -7.69 -11.27 -3.43
C ARG A 12 -8.95 -10.83 -2.73
N GLU A 13 -9.09 -11.18 -1.46
CA GLU A 13 -10.15 -10.57 -0.66
C GLU A 13 -9.95 -9.04 -0.70
N PRO A 14 -11.00 -8.30 -1.10
CA PRO A 14 -10.93 -6.85 -1.14
C PRO A 14 -10.64 -6.29 0.25
N GLY A 15 -9.56 -5.50 0.40
CA GLY A 15 -9.18 -4.96 1.70
C GLY A 15 -7.83 -4.28 1.75
N PHE A 16 -7.47 -3.78 2.94
CA PHE A 16 -6.21 -3.08 3.18
C PHE A 16 -4.95 -3.89 2.78
N PRO A 17 -4.82 -5.19 3.11
CA PRO A 17 -3.66 -5.98 2.69
C PRO A 17 -3.45 -5.98 1.17
N THR A 18 -4.53 -6.12 0.40
CA THR A 18 -4.51 -6.07 -1.06
C THR A 18 -4.00 -4.73 -1.57
N LEU A 19 -4.44 -3.61 -0.99
CA LEU A 19 -3.95 -2.27 -1.36
C LEU A 19 -2.47 -2.09 -1.02
N VAL A 20 -2.00 -2.60 0.13
CA VAL A 20 -0.58 -2.57 0.48
C VAL A 20 0.25 -3.35 -0.54
N LEU A 21 -0.23 -4.53 -0.95
CA LEU A 21 0.43 -5.34 -1.97
C LEU A 21 0.49 -4.62 -3.32
N LEU A 22 -0.59 -3.95 -3.76
CA LEU A 22 -0.60 -3.14 -4.98
C LEU A 22 0.41 -1.99 -4.93
N ILE A 23 0.58 -1.33 -3.78
CA ILE A 23 1.63 -0.31 -3.58
C ILE A 23 3.01 -0.95 -3.68
N LEU A 24 3.21 -2.13 -3.08
CA LEU A 24 4.48 -2.85 -3.13
C LEU A 24 4.85 -3.33 -4.55
N GLU A 25 3.87 -3.66 -5.40
CA GLU A 25 4.06 -4.06 -6.80
C GLU A 25 4.53 -2.92 -7.71
N GLN A 26 4.41 -1.66 -7.29
CA GLN A 26 4.81 -0.51 -8.13
C GLN A 26 6.31 -0.54 -8.48
N GLN A 27 6.61 -0.48 -9.78
CA GLN A 27 7.98 -0.36 -10.35
C GLN A 27 8.97 -1.46 -9.90
N VAL A 28 8.46 -2.64 -9.53
CA VAL A 28 9.28 -3.81 -9.15
C VAL A 28 8.65 -5.10 -9.68
N SER A 29 9.39 -6.21 -9.63
CA SER A 29 8.82 -7.51 -9.98
C SER A 29 7.76 -7.98 -8.98
N LEU A 30 6.80 -8.79 -9.43
CA LEU A 30 5.80 -9.44 -8.55
C LEU A 30 6.46 -10.28 -7.45
N ALA A 31 7.60 -10.92 -7.76
CA ALA A 31 8.36 -11.71 -6.79
C ALA A 31 8.95 -10.83 -5.68
N SER A 32 9.50 -9.67 -6.03
CA SER A 32 10.04 -8.70 -5.07
C SER A 32 8.94 -8.14 -4.16
N ALA A 33 7.79 -7.79 -4.74
CA ALA A 33 6.65 -7.28 -3.99
C ALA A 33 6.10 -8.32 -3.00
N ARG A 34 5.95 -9.57 -3.45
CA ARG A 34 5.55 -10.71 -2.60
C ARG A 34 6.52 -10.93 -1.46
N ALA A 35 7.83 -10.93 -1.72
CA ALA A 35 8.84 -11.09 -0.68
C ALA A 35 8.78 -9.98 0.38
N ALA A 36 8.56 -8.73 -0.03
CA ALA A 36 8.36 -7.62 0.91
C ALA A 36 7.06 -7.77 1.72
N PHE A 37 5.98 -8.20 1.08
CA PHE A 37 4.69 -8.43 1.76
C PHE A 37 4.78 -9.56 2.78
N THR A 38 5.41 -10.69 2.46
CA THR A 38 5.63 -11.79 3.41
C THR A 38 6.48 -11.36 4.60
N ARG A 39 7.50 -10.52 4.40
CA ARG A 39 8.28 -9.95 5.51
C ARG A 39 7.44 -9.00 6.38
N LEU A 40 6.55 -8.22 5.75
CA LEU A 40 5.60 -7.38 6.49
C LEU A 40 4.71 -8.25 7.38
N GLU A 41 4.06 -9.27 6.82
CA GLU A 41 3.24 -10.23 7.57
C GLU A 41 4.02 -10.90 8.71
N ALA A 42 5.26 -11.31 8.46
CA ALA A 42 6.11 -11.88 9.50
C ALA A 42 6.45 -10.89 10.62
N THR A 43 6.46 -9.58 10.34
CA THR A 43 6.80 -8.54 11.31
C THR A 43 5.61 -8.11 12.16
N ILE A 44 4.41 -7.97 11.56
CA ILE A 44 3.23 -7.42 12.23
C ILE A 44 2.05 -8.39 12.35
N GLY A 45 2.20 -9.61 11.86
CA GLY A 45 1.11 -10.57 11.73
C GLY A 45 0.10 -10.10 10.69
N ALA A 46 -1.08 -9.72 11.14
CA ALA A 46 -2.14 -9.24 10.25
C ALA A 46 -1.81 -7.84 9.69
N VAL A 47 -1.79 -7.72 8.37
CA VAL A 47 -1.57 -6.43 7.68
C VAL A 47 -2.82 -5.56 7.85
N THR A 48 -2.78 -4.68 8.83
CA THR A 48 -3.88 -3.77 9.19
C THR A 48 -3.38 -2.33 9.24
N PRO A 49 -4.26 -1.31 9.11
CA PRO A 49 -3.84 0.08 9.24
C PRO A 49 -3.08 0.38 10.54
N PRO A 50 -3.55 -0.05 11.74
CA PRO A 50 -2.78 0.13 12.97
C PRO A 50 -1.41 -0.57 12.95
N GLY A 51 -1.35 -1.80 12.43
CA GLY A 51 -0.10 -2.58 12.39
C GLY A 51 0.96 -1.95 11.47
N VAL A 52 0.55 -1.35 10.35
CA VAL A 52 1.48 -0.60 9.49
C VAL A 52 1.94 0.69 10.18
N LEU A 53 1.03 1.41 10.84
CA LEU A 53 1.36 2.66 11.52
C LEU A 53 2.26 2.46 12.75
N SER A 54 2.25 1.28 13.38
CA SER A 54 3.14 0.96 14.49
C SER A 54 4.60 0.69 14.10
N LEU A 55 4.89 0.52 12.81
CA LEU A 55 6.27 0.29 12.35
C LEU A 55 7.08 1.60 12.35
N SER A 56 8.34 1.51 12.76
CA SER A 56 9.35 2.55 12.54
C SER A 56 9.82 2.57 11.08
N ASP A 57 10.42 3.68 10.66
CA ASP A 57 10.97 3.82 9.31
C ASP A 57 12.11 2.82 9.06
N GLU A 58 12.92 2.52 10.09
CA GLU A 58 13.97 1.50 10.04
C GLU A 58 13.40 0.12 9.77
N GLN A 59 12.32 -0.26 10.46
CA GLN A 59 11.64 -1.54 10.24
C GLN A 59 11.04 -1.61 8.84
N MET A 60 10.39 -0.55 8.36
CA MET A 60 9.82 -0.51 7.01
C MET A 60 10.90 -0.63 5.92
N ARG A 61 12.05 0.04 6.10
CA ARG A 61 13.21 -0.12 5.20
C ARG A 61 13.74 -1.55 5.21
N ALA A 62 13.86 -2.18 6.39
CA ALA A 62 14.30 -3.57 6.51
C ALA A 62 13.33 -4.56 5.84
N ILE A 63 12.03 -4.27 5.86
CA ILE A 63 11.02 -5.05 5.12
C ILE A 63 11.18 -4.88 3.59
N GLY A 64 11.77 -3.78 3.12
CA GLY A 64 12.03 -3.52 1.71
C GLY A 64 11.12 -2.44 1.11
N PHE A 65 10.50 -1.60 1.94
CA PHE A 65 9.79 -0.43 1.43
C PHE A 65 10.79 0.64 0.94
N SER A 66 10.49 1.24 -0.22
CA SER A 66 11.12 2.49 -0.61
C SER A 66 10.53 3.66 0.18
N ARG A 67 11.24 4.79 0.26
CA ARG A 67 10.73 6.01 0.92
C ARG A 67 9.36 6.42 0.41
N GLN A 68 9.15 6.35 -0.89
CA GLN A 68 7.88 6.71 -1.51
C GLN A 68 6.75 5.75 -1.12
N LYS A 69 7.02 4.43 -1.07
CA LYS A 69 6.04 3.42 -0.66
C LYS A 69 5.69 3.51 0.83
N MET A 70 6.66 3.87 1.67
CA MET A 70 6.40 4.16 3.10
C MET A 70 5.39 5.30 3.26
N VAL A 71 5.58 6.41 2.54
CA VAL A 71 4.64 7.53 2.56
C VAL A 71 3.25 7.10 2.11
N TYR A 72 3.14 6.37 1.01
CA TYR A 72 1.85 5.94 0.47
C TYR A 72 1.10 4.99 1.41
N VAL A 73 1.77 3.96 1.94
CA VAL A 73 1.09 2.98 2.79
C VAL A 73 0.68 3.58 4.14
N ARG A 74 1.50 4.49 4.71
CA ARG A 74 1.13 5.22 5.94
C ARG A 74 -0.04 6.17 5.69
N SER A 75 -0.02 6.93 4.60
CA SER A 75 -1.12 7.84 4.24
C SER A 75 -2.43 7.08 4.03
N LEU A 76 -2.37 5.94 3.34
CA LEU A 76 -3.51 5.04 3.17
C LEU A 76 -4.02 4.52 4.52
N ALA A 77 -3.11 4.09 5.41
CA ALA A 77 -3.48 3.59 6.73
C ALA A 77 -4.16 4.66 7.58
N SER A 78 -3.60 5.88 7.63
CA SER A 78 -4.18 7.02 8.36
C SER A 78 -5.55 7.41 7.80
N ALA A 79 -5.67 7.55 6.48
CA ALA A 79 -6.95 7.93 5.85
C ALA A 79 -8.08 6.92 6.12
N LEU A 80 -7.75 5.64 6.24
CA LEU A 80 -8.71 4.60 6.63
C LEU A 80 -9.07 4.65 8.12
N GLN A 81 -8.12 4.96 9.00
CA GLN A 81 -8.39 5.11 10.43
C GLN A 81 -9.22 6.35 10.75
N GLU A 82 -8.95 7.46 10.05
CA GLU A 82 -9.65 8.73 10.20
C GLU A 82 -11.02 8.73 9.50
N GLY A 83 -11.32 7.71 8.69
CA GLY A 83 -12.58 7.61 7.94
C GLY A 83 -12.64 8.52 6.70
N HIS A 84 -11.53 9.16 6.32
CA HIS A 84 -11.39 9.95 5.10
C HIS A 84 -11.42 9.09 3.83
N LEU A 85 -11.13 7.81 3.95
CA LEU A 85 -11.19 6.84 2.86
C LEU A 85 -12.01 5.63 3.28
N SER A 86 -12.82 5.11 2.36
CA SER A 86 -13.59 3.88 2.57
C SER A 86 -13.07 2.78 1.67
N LEU A 87 -12.65 1.65 2.25
CA LEU A 87 -12.26 0.46 1.50
C LEU A 87 -13.35 0.04 0.52
N LYS A 88 -14.63 0.12 0.91
CA LYS A 88 -15.76 -0.23 0.03
C LYS A 88 -15.78 0.59 -1.26
N ALA A 89 -15.38 1.85 -1.21
CA ALA A 89 -15.33 2.73 -2.38
C ALA A 89 -14.13 2.44 -3.30
N LEU A 90 -13.05 1.86 -2.76
CA LEU A 90 -11.89 1.46 -3.55
C LEU A 90 -12.07 0.09 -4.21
N VAL A 91 -12.86 -0.80 -3.61
CA VAL A 91 -13.13 -2.15 -4.13
C VAL A 91 -13.90 -2.13 -5.46
N THR A 92 -14.62 -1.04 -5.74
CA THR A 92 -15.32 -0.86 -7.01
C THR A 92 -14.42 -0.34 -8.14
N LEU A 93 -13.15 -0.02 -7.85
CA LEU A 93 -12.19 0.47 -8.83
C LEU A 93 -11.32 -0.68 -9.34
N GLU A 94 -11.01 -0.67 -10.64
CA GLU A 94 -10.02 -1.59 -11.21
C GLU A 94 -8.62 -1.34 -10.63
N ASP A 95 -7.77 -2.37 -10.56
CA ASP A 95 -6.42 -2.27 -9.97
C ASP A 95 -5.60 -1.08 -10.49
N GLU A 96 -5.73 -0.75 -11.76
CA GLU A 96 -5.03 0.40 -12.36
C GLU A 96 -5.65 1.73 -11.93
N ALA A 97 -6.97 1.81 -11.79
CA ALA A 97 -7.65 2.96 -11.23
C ALA A 97 -7.33 3.12 -9.73
N VAL A 98 -7.22 2.03 -8.98
CA VAL A 98 -6.75 2.02 -7.59
C VAL A 98 -5.30 2.49 -7.52
N ARG A 99 -4.39 1.93 -8.35
CA ARG A 99 -3.00 2.37 -8.41
C ARG A 99 -2.91 3.86 -8.72
N ARG A 100 -3.65 4.35 -9.72
CA ARG A 100 -3.72 5.78 -10.05
C ARG A 100 -4.31 6.61 -8.92
N ALA A 101 -5.38 6.15 -8.27
CA ALA A 101 -5.99 6.86 -7.15
C ALA A 101 -5.01 6.96 -5.97
N LEU A 102 -4.27 5.89 -5.67
CA LEU A 102 -3.25 5.83 -4.62
C LEU A 102 -1.99 6.64 -4.97
N THR A 103 -1.54 6.65 -6.23
CA THR A 103 -0.39 7.46 -6.66
C THR A 103 -0.74 8.94 -6.81
N ALA A 104 -1.98 9.26 -7.19
CA ALA A 104 -2.54 10.60 -7.17
C ALA A 104 -2.85 11.07 -5.75
N TYR A 105 -2.88 10.16 -4.77
CA TYR A 105 -3.02 10.45 -3.34
C TYR A 105 -1.72 11.04 -2.76
N LYS A 106 -1.21 12.09 -3.39
CA LYS A 106 -0.41 13.13 -2.75
C LYS A 106 -1.32 14.30 -2.45
N GLY A 107 -2.11 14.22 -1.38
CA GLY A 107 -2.91 15.37 -0.94
C GLY A 107 -4.32 15.07 -0.47
N ILE A 108 -4.46 14.27 0.58
CA ILE A 108 -5.64 14.40 1.44
C ILE A 108 -5.15 15.08 2.71
N GLY A 109 -5.33 16.41 2.75
CA GLY A 109 -4.81 17.29 3.80
C GLY A 109 -5.59 17.21 5.12
N PRO A 110 -5.14 17.93 6.17
CA PRO A 110 -4.01 18.86 6.21
C PRO A 110 -2.82 18.29 7.02
N TRP A 111 -1.71 17.99 6.35
CA TRP A 111 -0.37 18.01 6.99
C TRP A 111 0.65 18.71 6.09
N THR A 112 0.19 19.78 5.43
CA THR A 112 0.98 21.01 5.29
C THR A 112 0.84 21.82 6.58
N ALA A 113 1.28 21.26 7.69
CA ALA A 113 1.53 22.00 8.91
C ALA A 113 2.94 21.64 9.36
N GLU A 114 3.93 22.22 8.66
CA GLU A 114 5.38 22.12 8.91
C GLU A 114 5.90 20.69 8.68
N ILE A 115 6.86 20.42 7.78
CA ILE A 115 8.24 20.90 7.64
C ILE A 115 8.68 20.70 6.19
#